data_AF-A0A1B1M2X7-F1
#
_entry.id   AF-A0A1B1M2X7-F1
#
_cell.length_a   1.000
_cell.length_b   1.000
_cell.length_c   1.000
_cell.angle_alpha   90.00
_cell.angle_beta   90.00
_cell.angle_gamma   90.00
#
_symmetry.space_group_name_H-M   'P 1'
#
loop_
_entity.id
_entity.type
_entity.pdbx_description
1 polymer ?
#
loop_
_entity_poly.entity_id
_entity_poly.type
_entity_poly.pdbx_seq_one_letter_code
_entity_poly.pdbx_strand_id
1 'polypeptide(L)'
;MLTVLGGLPATGKTTLARLLADRTGAVHLRQGLSVVAESVNPLAVTRDAWRDAAVRAGVPYVEVEVVCSDPVEHRRRVGARSVDIPDLPLPGWEQNVEREYERWHRERAVVDTAGRSVEESLGSLPRVLG
;
A
#
# COMPACT_ATOMS: atom_id res chain seq x y z
N MET A 1 18.08 -8.74 0.32
CA MET A 1 18.63 -7.61 1.14
C MET A 1 17.46 -6.73 1.52
N LEU A 2 17.27 -6.40 2.80
CA LEU A 2 16.21 -5.48 3.24
C LEU A 2 16.74 -4.05 3.27
N THR A 3 16.02 -3.11 2.66
CA THR A 3 16.30 -1.67 2.73
C THR A 3 15.04 -0.95 3.19
N VAL A 4 15.11 -0.22 4.29
CA VAL A 4 13.97 0.51 4.89
C VAL A 4 14.19 2.01 4.69
N LEU A 5 13.22 2.68 4.06
CA LEU A 5 13.24 4.14 3.86
C LEU A 5 12.20 4.80 4.79
N GLY A 6 12.67 5.38 5.89
CA GLY A 6 11.85 6.13 6.85
C GLY A 6 11.95 7.66 6.67
N GLY A 7 11.01 8.41 7.25
CA GLY A 7 11.05 9.88 7.29
C GLY A 7 9.70 10.57 7.09
N LEU A 8 9.65 11.88 7.40
CA LEU A 8 8.45 12.71 7.36
C LEU A 8 7.82 12.83 5.95
N PRO A 9 6.54 13.20 5.82
CA PRO A 9 5.94 13.52 4.52
C PRO A 9 6.81 14.50 3.71
N ALA A 10 6.81 14.35 2.38
CA ALA A 10 7.57 15.19 1.44
C ALA A 10 9.11 15.22 1.57
N THR A 11 9.75 14.34 2.34
CA THR A 11 11.24 14.26 2.43
C THR A 11 11.94 13.55 1.25
N GLY A 12 11.21 13.19 0.18
CA GLY A 12 11.79 12.55 -1.00
C GLY A 12 11.92 11.02 -0.95
N LYS A 13 11.38 10.36 0.08
CA LYS A 13 11.41 8.88 0.22
C LYS A 13 10.91 8.16 -1.03
N THR A 14 9.77 8.59 -1.55
CA THR A 14 9.16 7.99 -2.75
C THR A 14 10.08 8.08 -3.96
N THR A 15 10.73 9.23 -4.16
CA THR A 15 11.69 9.44 -5.25
C THR A 15 12.90 8.51 -5.11
N LEU A 16 13.48 8.41 -3.91
CA LEU A 16 14.61 7.52 -3.64
C LEU A 16 14.23 6.06 -3.82
N ALA A 17 13.07 5.63 -3.31
CA ALA A 17 12.57 4.27 -3.44
C ALA A 17 12.45 3.85 -4.90
N ARG A 18 11.85 4.70 -5.74
CA ARG A 18 11.68 4.45 -7.18
C ARG A 18 13.02 4.34 -7.89
N LEU A 19 13.91 5.32 -7.69
CA LEU A 19 15.24 5.30 -8.32
C LEU A 19 16.09 4.12 -7.85
N LEU A 20 15.96 3.68 -6.61
CA LEU A 20 16.65 2.49 -6.11
C LEU A 20 16.07 1.21 -6.72
N ALA A 21 14.74 1.11 -6.82
CA ALA A 21 14.07 -0.01 -7.49
C ALA A 21 14.48 -0.12 -8.96
N ASP A 22 14.61 1.02 -9.66
CA ASP A 22 15.10 1.07 -11.05
C ASP A 22 16.57 0.65 -11.14
N ARG A 23 17.46 1.20 -10.30
CA ARG A 23 18.89 0.85 -10.29
C ARG A 23 19.16 -0.62 -9.96
N THR A 24 18.38 -1.17 -9.04
CA THR A 24 18.46 -2.60 -8.70
C THR A 24 17.69 -3.47 -9.71
N GLY A 25 16.84 -2.86 -10.53
CA GLY A 25 15.92 -3.44 -11.50
C GLY A 25 14.96 -4.48 -10.94
N ALA A 26 14.38 -4.21 -9.76
CA ALA A 26 13.48 -5.14 -9.06
C ALA A 26 14.15 -6.49 -8.75
N VAL A 27 15.33 -6.45 -8.12
CA VAL A 27 16.19 -7.62 -7.85
C VAL A 27 15.47 -8.83 -7.24
N HIS A 28 14.55 -8.62 -6.30
CA HIS A 28 13.81 -9.71 -5.66
C HIS A 28 12.87 -10.42 -6.65
N LEU A 29 12.15 -9.65 -7.48
CA LEU A 29 11.28 -10.21 -8.52
C LEU A 29 12.08 -11.02 -9.55
N ARG A 30 13.24 -10.51 -9.99
CA ARG A 30 14.10 -11.23 -10.94
C ARG A 30 14.73 -12.49 -10.37
N GLN A 31 14.86 -12.59 -9.05
CA GLN A 31 15.31 -13.80 -8.36
C GLN A 31 14.18 -14.83 -8.17
N GLY A 32 12.98 -14.57 -8.71
CA GLY A 32 11.82 -15.44 -8.57
C GLY A 32 11.14 -15.35 -7.21
N LEU A 33 11.44 -14.31 -6.42
CA LEU A 33 10.81 -14.11 -5.12
C LEU A 33 9.51 -13.32 -5.26
N SER A 34 8.45 -13.77 -4.58
CA SER A 34 7.22 -12.99 -4.39
C SER A 34 7.48 -11.80 -3.47
N VAL A 35 6.96 -10.64 -3.85
CA VAL A 35 7.06 -9.41 -3.05
C VAL A 35 5.66 -8.90 -2.75
N VAL A 36 5.38 -8.68 -1.46
CA VAL A 36 4.20 -7.95 -0.99
C VAL A 36 4.64 -6.53 -0.64
N ALA A 37 4.03 -5.53 -1.27
CA ALA A 37 4.31 -4.11 -1.00
C ALA A 37 3.07 -3.46 -0.36
N GLU A 38 3.19 -3.08 0.91
CA GLU A 38 2.15 -2.33 1.64
C GLU A 38 2.52 -0.84 1.67
N SER A 39 1.57 0.00 1.30
CA SER A 39 1.65 1.45 1.33
C SER A 39 0.24 2.02 1.15
N VAL A 40 -0.05 3.16 1.77
CA VAL A 40 -1.26 3.95 1.48
C VAL A 40 -1.41 4.21 -0.03
N ASN A 41 -0.28 4.32 -0.74
CA ASN A 41 -0.16 4.42 -2.20
C ASN A 41 -1.24 5.30 -2.88
N PRO A 42 -1.38 6.57 -2.46
CA PRO A 42 -2.51 7.42 -2.89
C PRO A 42 -2.39 7.95 -4.32
N LEU A 43 -1.19 8.01 -4.90
CA LEU A 43 -0.93 8.65 -6.18
C LEU A 43 -0.84 7.61 -7.31
N ALA A 44 -1.42 7.89 -8.48
CA ALA A 44 -1.31 7.02 -9.66
C ALA A 44 0.16 6.78 -10.03
N VAL A 45 0.98 7.84 -9.96
CA VAL A 45 2.40 7.76 -10.30
C VAL A 45 3.18 6.75 -9.45
N THR A 46 2.79 6.54 -8.18
CA THR A 46 3.44 5.54 -7.31
C THR A 46 2.90 4.14 -7.56
N ARG A 47 1.60 3.99 -7.86
CA ARG A 47 1.02 2.72 -8.30
C ARG A 47 1.65 2.23 -9.60
N ASP A 48 1.84 3.13 -10.56
CA ASP A 48 2.48 2.84 -11.85
C ASP A 48 3.93 2.39 -11.67
N ALA A 49 4.68 3.01 -10.74
CA ALA A 49 6.05 2.60 -10.46
C ALA A 49 6.16 1.15 -9.96
N TRP A 50 5.23 0.72 -9.10
CA TRP A 50 5.19 -0.67 -8.63
C TRP A 50 4.85 -1.65 -9.75
N ARG A 51 3.85 -1.29 -10.57
CA ARG A 51 3.48 -2.06 -11.75
C ARG A 51 4.64 -2.21 -12.73
N ASP A 52 5.30 -1.10 -13.06
CA ASP A 52 6.41 -1.09 -14.02
C ASP A 52 7.58 -1.94 -13.54
N ALA A 53 7.83 -2.02 -12.23
CA ALA A 53 8.83 -2.91 -11.66
C ALA A 53 8.55 -4.38 -11.99
N ALA A 54 7.30 -4.83 -11.88
CA ALA A 54 6.89 -6.19 -12.22
C ALA A 54 6.90 -6.44 -13.74
N VAL A 55 6.37 -5.49 -14.52
CA VAL A 55 6.37 -5.57 -15.99
C VAL A 55 7.79 -5.69 -16.54
N ARG A 56 8.74 -4.87 -16.06
CA ARG A 56 10.15 -4.94 -16.48
C ARG A 56 10.84 -6.23 -16.05
N ALA A 57 10.45 -6.79 -14.90
CA ALA A 57 10.95 -8.09 -14.45
C ALA A 57 10.30 -9.26 -15.22
N GLY A 58 9.27 -9.00 -16.03
CA GLY A 58 8.56 -10.04 -16.78
C GLY A 58 7.74 -10.98 -15.87
N VAL A 59 7.34 -10.51 -14.69
CA VAL A 59 6.61 -11.33 -13.70
C VAL A 59 5.15 -10.87 -13.58
N PRO A 60 4.22 -11.77 -13.20
CA PRO A 60 2.86 -11.39 -12.88
C PRO A 60 2.80 -10.37 -11.73
N TYR A 61 1.76 -9.54 -11.74
CA TYR A 61 1.47 -8.62 -10.64
C TYR A 61 -0.04 -8.59 -10.37
N VAL A 62 -0.40 -8.16 -9.16
CA VAL A 62 -1.78 -7.86 -8.79
C VAL A 62 -1.80 -6.56 -8.01
N GLU A 63 -2.81 -5.75 -8.27
CA GLU A 63 -3.08 -4.54 -7.49
C GLU A 63 -4.28 -4.81 -6.60
N VAL A 64 -4.10 -4.58 -5.30
CA VAL A 64 -5.14 -4.76 -4.29
C VAL A 64 -5.37 -3.42 -3.61
N GLU A 65 -6.60 -2.93 -3.66
CA GLU A 65 -7.04 -1.83 -2.81
C GLU A 65 -7.80 -2.38 -1.61
N VAL A 66 -7.37 -2.01 -0.41
CA VAL A 66 -8.07 -2.35 0.83
C VAL A 66 -8.94 -1.17 1.22
N VAL A 67 -10.24 -1.41 1.38
CA VAL A 67 -11.22 -0.40 1.78
C VAL A 67 -11.96 -0.82 3.05
N CYS A 68 -12.58 0.15 3.70
CA CYS A 68 -13.59 -0.08 4.72
C CYS A 68 -14.83 0.70 4.27
N SER A 69 -15.81 -0.01 3.70
CA SER A 69 -17.00 0.61 3.10
C SER A 69 -17.95 1.22 4.13
N ASP A 70 -17.89 0.79 5.39
CA ASP A 70 -18.63 1.39 6.50
C ASP A 70 -17.85 2.59 7.08
N PRO A 71 -18.33 3.84 6.86
CA PRO A 71 -17.65 5.04 7.36
C PRO A 71 -17.73 5.20 8.88
N VAL A 72 -18.75 4.63 9.53
CA VAL A 72 -18.88 4.65 11.00
C VAL A 72 -17.83 3.74 11.61
N GLU A 73 -17.68 2.54 11.06
CA GLU A 73 -16.62 1.63 11.47
C GLU A 73 -15.24 2.21 11.19
N HIS A 74 -15.01 2.76 9.99
CA HIS A 74 -13.71 3.36 9.64
C HIS A 74 -13.35 4.50 10.61
N ARG A 75 -14.29 5.41 10.90
CA ARG A 75 -14.09 6.50 11.87
C ARG A 75 -13.76 5.98 13.26
N ARG A 76 -14.48 4.94 13.72
CA ARG A 76 -14.18 4.26 14.99
C ARG A 76 -12.76 3.68 15.00
N ARG A 77 -12.32 3.01 13.93
CA ARG A 77 -10.96 2.44 13.79
C ARG A 77 -9.88 3.53 13.81
N VAL A 78 -10.11 4.65 13.13
CA VAL A 78 -9.17 5.80 13.15
C VAL A 78 -9.06 6.42 14.54
N GLY A 79 -10.16 6.54 15.28
CA GLY A 79 -10.16 7.10 16.63
C GLY A 79 -9.58 6.17 17.69
N ALA A 80 -9.67 4.85 17.50
CA ALA A 80 -9.22 3.85 18.47
C ALA A 80 -7.77 3.39 18.26
N ARG A 81 -7.11 3.78 17.16
CA ARG A 81 -5.74 3.32 16.87
C ARG A 81 -4.72 3.92 17.85
N SER A 82 -3.78 3.10 18.28
CA SER A 82 -2.62 3.50 19.08
C SER A 82 -1.34 3.16 18.32
N VAL A 83 -0.26 3.88 18.62
CA VAL A 83 1.09 3.59 18.12
C VAL A 83 2.08 3.69 19.27
N ASP A 84 3.16 2.92 19.19
CA ASP A 84 4.18 2.83 20.25
C ASP A 84 5.29 3.89 20.10
N ILE A 85 4.98 5.00 19.40
CA ILE A 85 5.95 6.08 19.15
C ILE A 85 5.59 7.26 20.07
N PRO A 86 6.44 7.58 21.07
CA PRO A 86 6.20 8.69 21.97
C PRO A 86 5.95 9.99 21.20
N ASP A 87 4.96 10.75 21.66
CA ASP A 87 4.61 12.08 21.16
C ASP A 87 4.27 12.16 19.65
N LEU A 88 4.02 11.03 18.97
CA LEU A 88 3.61 11.05 17.56
C LEU A 88 2.13 11.43 17.43
N PRO A 89 1.78 12.63 16.93
CA PRO A 89 0.39 12.96 16.68
C PRO A 89 -0.18 12.06 15.57
N LEU A 90 -1.23 11.33 15.89
CA LEU A 90 -1.97 10.55 14.89
C LEU A 90 -3.01 11.45 14.21
N PRO A 91 -3.18 11.34 12.88
CA PRO A 91 -4.20 12.11 12.19
C PRO A 91 -5.60 11.83 12.77
N GLY A 92 -6.38 12.90 12.97
CA GLY A 92 -7.80 12.80 13.28
C GLY A 92 -8.62 12.25 12.11
N TRP A 93 -9.94 12.15 12.28
CA TRP A 93 -10.83 11.68 11.22
C TRP A 93 -10.77 12.59 9.98
N GLU A 94 -10.91 13.89 10.17
CA GLU A 94 -10.94 14.90 9.09
C GLU A 94 -9.65 14.82 8.28
N GLN A 95 -8.50 14.83 8.96
CA GLN A 95 -7.18 14.67 8.33
C GLN A 95 -6.97 13.32 7.63
N ASN A 96 -7.75 12.29 7.97
CA ASN A 96 -7.69 10.99 7.29
C ASN A 96 -8.48 11.03 5.98
N VAL A 97 -9.71 11.55 6.01
CA VAL A 97 -10.59 11.57 4.83
C VAL A 97 -10.26 12.68 3.83
N GLU A 98 -9.63 13.76 4.27
CA GLU A 98 -9.18 14.86 3.41
C GLU A 98 -7.83 14.57 2.74
N ARG A 99 -7.15 13.47 3.10
CA ARG A 99 -5.92 13.08 2.43
C ARG A 99 -6.17 12.88 0.94
N GLU A 100 -5.26 13.42 0.15
CA GLU A 100 -5.22 13.13 -1.28
C GLU A 100 -5.16 11.62 -1.49
N TYR A 101 -6.12 11.11 -2.26
CA TYR A 101 -6.16 9.75 -2.73
C TYR A 101 -6.73 9.77 -4.14
N GLU A 102 -5.85 9.68 -5.13
CA GLU A 102 -6.25 9.72 -6.53
C GLU A 102 -7.15 8.51 -6.85
N ARG A 103 -8.20 8.77 -7.62
CA ARG A 103 -9.13 7.73 -8.06
C ARG A 103 -8.39 6.68 -8.88
N TRP A 104 -8.82 5.43 -8.75
CA TRP A 104 -8.33 4.37 -9.62
C TRP A 104 -8.94 4.48 -11.02
N HIS A 105 -8.09 4.35 -12.03
CA HIS A 105 -8.45 4.44 -13.45
C HIS A 105 -8.28 3.11 -14.21
N ARG A 106 -8.06 2.02 -13.47
CA ARG A 106 -7.86 0.66 -14.01
C ARG A 106 -8.44 -0.39 -13.06
N GLU A 107 -8.58 -1.60 -13.58
CA GLU A 107 -9.03 -2.76 -12.81
C GLU A 107 -8.03 -3.09 -11.69
N ARG A 108 -8.58 -3.51 -10.54
CA ARG A 108 -7.84 -3.94 -9.36
C ARG A 108 -8.72 -4.88 -8.54
N ALA A 109 -8.12 -5.71 -7.72
CA ALA A 109 -8.85 -6.40 -6.68
C ALA A 109 -9.21 -5.41 -5.56
N VAL A 110 -10.44 -5.46 -5.05
CA VAL A 110 -10.88 -4.65 -3.91
C VAL A 110 -11.19 -5.59 -2.75
N VAL A 111 -10.51 -5.38 -1.63
CA VAL A 111 -10.77 -6.07 -0.37
C VAL A 111 -11.47 -5.10 0.56
N ASP A 112 -12.78 -5.30 0.72
CA ASP A 112 -13.56 -4.57 1.72
C ASP A 112 -13.48 -5.29 3.06
N THR A 113 -13.04 -4.56 4.08
CA THR A 113 -12.82 -5.05 5.45
C THR A 113 -13.92 -4.64 6.42
N ALA A 114 -14.96 -3.92 5.97
CA ALA A 114 -16.08 -3.54 6.82
C ALA A 114 -16.84 -4.77 7.33
N GLY A 115 -17.02 -4.86 8.65
CA GLY A 115 -17.71 -5.97 9.31
C GLY A 115 -17.06 -7.34 9.18
N ARG A 116 -15.81 -7.43 8.68
CA ARG A 116 -15.11 -8.70 8.43
C ARG A 116 -13.98 -8.96 9.42
N SER A 117 -13.73 -10.23 9.69
CA SER A 117 -12.53 -10.69 10.37
C SER A 117 -11.29 -10.56 9.46
N VAL A 118 -10.11 -10.69 10.06
CA VAL A 118 -8.84 -10.73 9.32
C VAL A 118 -8.80 -11.93 8.38
N GLU A 119 -9.23 -13.10 8.84
CA GLU A 119 -9.25 -14.35 8.09
C GLU A 119 -10.20 -14.27 6.88
N GLU A 120 -11.39 -13.70 7.07
CA GLU A 120 -12.34 -13.47 5.98
C GLU A 120 -11.77 -12.49 4.94
N SER A 121 -11.11 -11.44 5.40
CA SER A 121 -10.45 -10.45 4.52
C SER A 121 -9.31 -11.09 3.74
N LEU A 122 -8.47 -11.90 4.40
CA LEU A 122 -7.39 -12.67 3.77
C LEU A 122 -7.92 -13.67 2.75
N GLY A 123 -9.01 -14.39 3.07
CA GLY A 123 -9.65 -15.35 2.16
C GLY A 123 -10.24 -14.70 0.90
N SER A 124 -10.51 -13.39 0.93
CA SER A 124 -11.01 -12.62 -0.22
C SER A 124 -9.90 -12.13 -1.15
N LEU A 125 -8.63 -12.23 -0.75
CA LEU A 125 -7.53 -11.86 -1.62
C LEU A 125 -7.49 -12.79 -2.84
N PRO A 126 -7.19 -12.26 -4.04
CA PRO A 126 -6.89 -13.10 -5.18
C PRO A 126 -5.75 -14.06 -4.81
N ARG A 127 -5.70 -15.25 -5.41
CA ARG A 127 -4.54 -16.14 -5.21
C ARG A 127 -3.31 -15.48 -5.83
N VAL A 128 -2.51 -14.80 -5.00
CA VAL A 128 -1.32 -14.05 -5.43
C VAL A 128 -0.05 -14.89 -5.35
N LEU A 129 -0.06 -15.93 -4.51
CA LEU A 129 1.05 -16.84 -4.29
C LEU A 129 0.70 -18.15 -4.98
N GLY A 130 1.37 -18.40 -6.11
CA GLY A 130 1.49 -19.74 -6.70
C GLY A 130 2.58 -20.52 -5.98
#